data_AF-A0A921E2Y2-F1
#
_entry.id   AF-A0A921E2Y2-F1
#
_cell.length_a   1.000
_cell.length_b   1.000
_cell.length_c   1.000
_cell.angle_alpha   90.00
_cell.angle_beta   90.00
_cell.angle_gamma   90.00
#
_symmetry.space_group_name_H-M   'P 1'
#
loop_
_entity.id
_entity.type
_entity.pdbx_description
1 polymer ?
#
loop_
_entity_poly.entity_id
_entity_poly.type
_entity_poly.pdbx_seq_one_letter_code
_entity_poly.pdbx_strand_id
1 'polypeptide(L)' 'MRAVNNVNFSVNVGTAIPRSVSLHPLPPAILSVVPAYRGLQFILVGDDIVIIDPDTYEIVDIIPA' A
#
# COMPACT_ATOMS: atom_id res chain seq x y z
N MET A 1 5.34 -13.35 1.28
CA MET A 1 4.50 -12.25 1.81
C MET A 1 3.17 -12.86 2.20
N ARG A 2 2.69 -12.68 3.42
CA ARG A 2 1.38 -13.20 3.84
C ARG A 2 0.35 -12.11 3.53
N ALA A 3 -0.64 -12.40 2.69
CA ALA A 3 -1.75 -11.48 2.42
C ALA A 3 -2.53 -11.21 3.72
N VAL A 4 -2.88 -9.95 3.96
CA VAL A 4 -3.73 -9.57 5.09
C VAL A 4 -5.17 -9.74 4.65
N ASN A 5 -5.76 -10.91 4.93
CA ASN A 5 -7.09 -11.25 4.45
C ASN A 5 -8.23 -10.56 5.21
N ASN A 6 -7.95 -9.91 6.35
CA ASN A 6 -8.97 -9.27 7.18
C ASN A 6 -8.41 -8.00 7.83
N VAL A 7 -8.46 -6.90 7.09
CA VAL A 7 -8.13 -5.57 7.61
C VAL A 7 -9.32 -4.98 8.37
N ASN A 8 -9.09 -4.40 9.54
CA ASN A 8 -10.12 -3.70 10.34
C ASN A 8 -10.22 -2.21 9.96
N PHE A 9 -9.86 -1.86 8.73
CA PHE A 9 -9.91 -0.49 8.21
C PHE A 9 -10.44 -0.50 6.77
N SER A 10 -11.01 0.63 6.36
CA SER A 10 -11.53 0.80 5.01
C SER A 10 -10.38 0.91 3.99
N VAL A 11 -10.47 0.19 2.88
CA VAL A 11 -9.48 0.27 1.79
C VAL A 11 -9.97 1.28 0.76
N ASN A 12 -9.76 2.57 1.04
CA ASN A 12 -10.08 3.66 0.12
C ASN A 12 -8.96 4.71 0.16
N VAL A 13 -8.70 5.36 -0.97
CA VAL A 13 -7.76 6.50 -1.05
C VAL A 13 -8.16 7.57 -0.03
N GLY A 14 -7.16 8.14 0.66
CA GLY A 14 -7.31 9.09 1.75
C GLY A 14 -7.59 8.46 3.12
N THR A 15 -7.68 7.13 3.22
CA THR A 15 -7.86 6.47 4.52
C THR A 15 -6.52 6.32 5.23
N ALA A 16 -6.41 6.84 6.45
CA ALA A 16 -5.30 6.56 7.33
C ALA A 16 -5.41 5.14 7.92
N ILE A 17 -4.33 4.36 7.82
CA ILE A 17 -4.29 2.99 8.33
C ILE A 17 -3.58 2.91 9.70
N PRO A 18 -3.82 1.85 10.49
CA PRO A 18 -3.11 1.66 11.76
C PRO A 18 -1.60 1.52 11.56
N ARG A 19 -0.80 2.20 12.39
CA ARG A 19 0.67 2.09 12.38
C ARG A 19 1.22 0.72 12.78
N SER A 20 0.36 -0.18 13.25
CA SER A 20 0.70 -1.58 13.51
C SER A 20 0.82 -2.42 12.23
N VAL A 21 0.35 -1.90 11.09
CA VAL A 21 0.48 -2.58 9.80
C VAL A 21 1.92 -2.47 9.31
N SER A 22 2.51 -3.62 8.98
CA SER A 22 3.86 -3.67 8.41
C SER A 22 3.81 -3.29 6.92
N LEU A 23 4.48 -2.20 6.59
CA LEU A 23 4.60 -1.70 5.24
C LEU A 23 5.83 -2.31 4.53
N HIS A 24 5.76 -2.45 3.21
CA HIS A 24 6.85 -2.97 2.40
C HIS A 24 7.23 -1.98 1.29
N PRO A 25 8.52 -1.85 0.93
CA PRO A 25 8.93 -0.99 -0.18
C PRO A 25 8.42 -1.55 -1.51
N LEU A 26 8.03 -0.68 -2.45
CA LEU A 26 7.55 -1.14 -3.76
C LEU A 26 8.64 -1.93 -4.52
N PRO A 27 8.27 -3.02 -5.22
CA PRO A 27 9.20 -3.75 -6.07
C PRO A 27 9.80 -2.83 -7.15
N PRO A 28 11.10 -2.99 -7.48
CA PRO A 28 11.75 -2.19 -8.52
C PRO A 28 11.01 -2.21 -9.87
N ALA A 29 10.36 -3.33 -10.21
CA ALA A 29 9.57 -3.45 -11.43
C ALA A 29 8.43 -2.43 -11.51
N ILE A 30 7.73 -2.15 -10.40
CA ILE A 30 6.69 -1.12 -10.38
C ILE A 30 7.31 0.26 -10.53
N LEU A 31 8.41 0.53 -9.81
CA LEU A 31 9.10 1.82 -9.87
C LEU A 31 9.70 2.14 -11.24
N SER A 32 10.02 1.11 -12.04
CA SER A 32 10.44 1.26 -13.44
C SER A 32 9.31 1.72 -14.35
N VAL A 33 8.07 1.32 -14.05
CA VAL A 33 6.86 1.69 -14.84
C VAL A 33 6.27 3.01 -14.35
N VAL A 34 6.18 3.19 -13.02
CA VAL A 34 5.64 4.39 -12.36
C VAL A 34 6.69 4.97 -11.41
N PRO A 35 7.59 5.83 -11.91
CA PRO A 35 8.67 6.42 -11.12
C PRO A 35 8.19 7.35 -9.99
N ALA A 36 6.93 7.79 -10.05
CA ALA A 36 6.30 8.66 -9.05
C ALA A 36 6.08 7.97 -7.70
N TYR A 37 6.01 6.63 -7.67
CA TYR A 37 5.83 5.90 -6.41
C TYR A 37 7.11 5.72 -5.58
N ARG A 38 8.22 6.35 -5.97
CA ARG A 38 9.46 6.27 -5.18
C ARG A 38 9.27 6.87 -3.80
N GLY A 39 9.73 6.14 -2.78
CA GLY A 39 9.60 6.54 -1.38
C GLY A 39 8.26 6.13 -0.75
N LEU A 40 7.27 5.74 -1.55
CA LEU A 40 6.04 5.15 -1.04
C LEU A 40 6.25 3.69 -0.65
N GLN A 41 5.29 3.15 0.09
CA GLN A 41 5.27 1.75 0.52
C GLN A 41 3.96 1.09 0.10
N PHE A 42 3.88 -0.23 0.21
CA PHE A 42 2.68 -0.97 -0.13
C PHE A 42 2.39 -2.09 0.86
N ILE A 43 1.13 -2.52 0.85
CA ILE A 43 0.66 -3.77 1.44
C ILE A 43 -0.20 -4.53 0.42
N LEU A 44 -0.41 -5.82 0.68
CA LEU A 44 -1.38 -6.64 -0.07
C LEU A 44 -2.61 -6.85 0.79
N VAL A 45 -3.77 -6.42 0.29
CA VAL A 45 -5.08 -6.67 0.89
C VAL A 45 -5.90 -7.50 -0.08
N GLY A 46 -6.10 -8.78 0.23
CA GLY A 46 -6.56 -9.74 -0.78
C GLY A 46 -5.55 -9.80 -1.93
N ASP A 47 -6.00 -9.47 -3.14
CA ASP A 47 -5.19 -9.40 -4.35
C ASP A 47 -4.80 -7.96 -4.75
N ASP A 48 -5.29 -6.96 -4.02
CA ASP A 48 -5.05 -5.54 -4.33
C ASP A 48 -3.70 -5.07 -3.76
N ILE A 49 -2.96 -4.31 -4.56
CA ILE A 49 -1.77 -3.58 -4.12
C ILE A 49 -2.22 -2.22 -3.63
N VAL A 50 -2.15 -2.00 -2.32
CA VAL A 50 -2.52 -0.73 -1.68
C VAL A 50 -1.25 0.07 -1.42
N ILE A 51 -1.13 1.23 -2.06
CA ILE A 51 0.04 2.11 -1.97
C ILE A 51 -0.21 3.15 -0.88
N ILE A 52 0.80 3.36 -0.04
CA ILE A 52 0.71 4.10 1.22
C ILE A 52 1.87 5.09 1.32
N ASP A 53 1.56 6.31 1.76
CA ASP A 53 2.55 7.28 2.19
C ASP A 53 3.06 6.88 3.59
N PRO A 54 4.36 6.57 3.77
CA PRO A 54 4.89 6.13 5.05
C PRO A 54 4.98 7.24 6.11
N ASP A 55 4.94 8.52 5.71
CA ASP A 55 5.00 9.64 6.65
C ASP A 55 3.64 9.88 7.31
N THR A 56 2.55 9.75 6.53
CA THR A 56 1.17 9.97 6.99
C THR A 56 0.41 8.69 7.34
N TYR A 57 0.85 7.53 6.84
CA TYR A 57 0.11 6.26 6.86
C TYR A 57 -1.24 6.32 6.12
N GLU A 58 -1.37 7.21 5.13
CA GLU A 58 -2.56 7.30 4.30
C GLU A 58 -2.45 6.48 3.02
N ILE A 59 -3.55 5.84 2.63
CA ILE A 59 -3.67 5.19 1.32
C ILE A 59 -3.69 6.29 0.26
N VAL A 60 -2.73 6.26 -0.65
CA VAL A 60 -2.63 7.23 -1.75
C VAL A 60 -3.10 6.66 -3.08
N ASP A 61 -3.06 5.34 -3.23
CA ASP A 61 -3.50 4.67 -4.46
C ASP A 61 -3.84 3.19 -4.21
N ILE A 62 -4.63 2.60 -5.10
CA ILE A 62 -5.03 1.20 -5.08
C ILE A 62 -4.93 0.66 -6.50
N ILE A 63 -4.09 -0.36 -6.68
CA ILE A 63 -3.98 -1.08 -7.95
C ILE A 63 -4.75 -2.40 -7.76
N PRO A 64 -5.97 -2.53 -8.31
CA PRO A 64 -6.69 -3.78 -8.29
C PRO A 64 -6.02 -4.82 -9.21
N ALA A 65 -6.13 -6.09 -8.84
CA ALA A 65 -5.69 -7.21 -9.68
C ALA A 65 -6.57 -7.40 -10.93
#